data_AF-A0A7H8KF51-F1
#
_entry.id   AF-A0A7H8KF51-F1
#
_cell.length_a   1.000
_cell.length_b   1.000
_cell.length_c   1.000
_cell.angle_alpha   90.00
_cell.angle_beta   90.00
_cell.angle_gamma   90.00
#
_symmetry.space_group_name_H-M   'P 1'
#
loop_
_entity.id
_entity.type
_entity.pdbx_description
1 polymer ?
#
loop_
_entity_poly.entity_id
_entity_poly.type
_entity_poly.pdbx_seq_one_letter_code
_entity_poly.pdbx_strand_id
1 'polypeptide(L)'
;MTAVQPPRVDQRDCALYRFWVRHPETGERVLGYVGETARLPFQRLMEHIYQQPWADTILAWEVDDTVYAGKAAVLAAEKATVEAEKPLYNVEWNRGNPDRIIPPVAQRQRNARDPQWVAPAQSVRVPRPRGAGRVRTAATSTKAAKDVPQWAGSPEQIKATLWVVAWLVVACVIGRQAASGPVATWIDGAAYGAGSASVLVGLLLPSPKRRRSRR
;
A
#
# COMPACT_ATOMS: atom_id res chain seq x y z
N MET A 1 -21.79 28.13 38.66
CA MET A 1 -20.81 27.04 38.61
C MET A 1 -20.75 26.53 37.17
N THR A 2 -19.80 27.01 36.39
CA THR A 2 -19.63 26.63 34.99
C THR A 2 -18.88 25.30 34.97
N ALA A 3 -19.49 24.25 34.42
CA ALA A 3 -18.83 22.97 34.29
C ALA A 3 -17.57 23.14 33.41
N VAL A 4 -16.40 23.02 34.01
CA VAL A 4 -15.13 22.92 33.29
C VAL A 4 -15.19 21.62 32.51
N GLN A 5 -15.44 21.74 31.21
CA GLN A 5 -15.36 20.61 30.29
C GLN A 5 -13.91 20.09 30.39
N PRO A 6 -13.68 18.83 30.80
CA PRO A 6 -12.32 18.30 30.85
C PRO A 6 -11.72 18.45 29.44
N PRO A 7 -10.42 18.79 29.31
CA PRO A 7 -9.79 18.82 28.01
C PRO A 7 -10.07 17.49 27.33
N ARG A 8 -10.72 17.52 26.17
CA ARG A 8 -10.72 16.37 25.27
C ARG A 8 -9.27 16.20 24.85
N VAL A 9 -8.50 15.47 25.66
CA VAL A 9 -7.24 14.90 25.22
C VAL A 9 -7.67 14.05 24.04
N ASP A 10 -7.34 14.52 22.83
CA ASP A 10 -7.47 13.75 21.61
C ASP A 10 -6.53 12.55 21.76
N GLN A 11 -7.00 11.55 22.52
CA GLN A 11 -6.31 10.35 22.96
C GLN A 11 -6.31 9.33 21.81
N ARG A 12 -6.01 9.82 20.62
CA ARG A 12 -5.80 8.96 19.46
C ARG A 12 -4.31 8.70 19.42
N ASP A 13 -3.98 7.42 19.47
CA ASP A 13 -2.69 6.89 19.11
C ASP A 13 -2.28 7.49 17.77
N CYS A 14 -1.27 8.37 17.82
CA CYS A 14 -0.72 9.02 16.65
C CYS A 14 0.57 8.30 16.27
N ALA A 15 0.80 8.11 14.97
CA ALA A 15 2.04 7.52 14.48
C ALA A 15 2.62 8.39 13.36
N LEU A 16 3.93 8.24 13.14
CA LEU A 16 4.56 8.72 11.92
C LEU A 16 4.33 7.70 10.80
N TYR A 17 4.30 8.20 9.57
CA TYR A 17 4.38 7.37 8.38
C TYR A 17 5.45 7.94 7.45
N ARG A 18 6.08 7.04 6.69
CA ARG A 18 7.13 7.38 5.74
C ARG A 18 6.73 6.95 4.34
N PHE A 19 7.08 7.75 3.35
CA PHE A 19 7.05 7.38 1.94
C PHE A 19 8.46 7.27 1.39
N TRP A 20 8.75 6.11 0.81
CA TRP A 20 9.95 5.89 0.03
C TRP A 20 9.63 6.12 -1.43
N VAL A 21 10.41 6.95 -2.08
CA VAL A 21 10.19 7.40 -3.46
C VAL A 21 11.39 7.09 -4.34
N ARG A 22 11.17 7.09 -5.65
CA ARG A 22 12.24 7.13 -6.63
C ARG A 22 12.75 8.57 -6.76
N HIS A 23 14.04 8.79 -6.52
CA HIS A 23 14.68 10.09 -6.73
C HIS A 23 14.56 10.49 -8.22
N PRO A 24 14.10 11.70 -8.56
CA PRO A 24 13.83 12.07 -9.95
C PRO A 24 15.08 12.14 -10.83
N GLU A 25 16.24 12.48 -10.25
CA GLU A 25 17.50 12.60 -10.99
C GLU A 25 18.33 11.31 -10.98
N THR A 26 18.63 10.75 -9.80
CA THR A 26 19.45 9.53 -9.66
C THR A 26 18.68 8.23 -9.91
N GLY A 27 17.35 8.23 -9.79
CA GLY A 27 16.53 7.02 -9.91
C GLY A 27 16.60 6.06 -8.72
N GLU A 28 17.36 6.39 -7.68
CA GLU A 28 17.54 5.59 -6.46
C GLU A 28 16.32 5.66 -5.54
N ARG A 29 16.21 4.69 -4.62
CA ARG A 29 15.19 4.73 -3.56
C ARG A 29 15.67 5.66 -2.44
N VAL A 30 14.89 6.68 -2.14
CA VAL A 30 15.20 7.67 -1.09
C VAL A 30 13.96 7.97 -0.24
N LEU A 31 14.18 8.56 0.93
CA LEU A 31 13.08 9.02 1.77
C LEU A 31 12.44 10.25 1.14
N GLY A 32 11.20 10.10 0.68
CA GLY A 32 10.46 11.15 -0.01
C GLY A 32 9.72 12.06 0.94
N TYR A 33 9.07 11.51 1.94
CA TYR A 33 8.20 12.28 2.83
C TYR A 33 8.01 11.58 4.17
N VAL A 34 7.96 12.36 5.24
CA VAL A 34 7.56 11.94 6.59
C VAL A 34 6.36 12.78 6.97
N GLY A 35 5.33 12.13 7.50
CA GLY A 35 4.19 12.84 8.06
C GLY A 35 3.59 12.09 9.22
N GLU A 36 2.52 12.65 9.75
CA GLU A 36 1.86 12.23 10.96
C GLU A 36 0.38 11.89 10.75
N THR A 37 -0.08 10.86 11.45
CA THR A 37 -1.46 10.42 11.36
C THR A 37 -2.05 10.11 12.72
N ALA A 38 -3.19 10.75 13.02
CA ALA A 38 -4.14 10.35 14.05
C ALA A 38 -5.35 9.57 13.46
N ARG A 39 -5.27 9.27 12.15
CA ARG A 39 -6.27 8.57 11.34
C ARG A 39 -5.73 7.21 10.91
N LEU A 40 -6.57 6.42 10.23
CA LEU A 40 -6.15 5.23 9.49
C LEU A 40 -5.01 5.59 8.53
N PRO A 41 -3.79 5.04 8.70
CA PRO A 41 -2.64 5.37 7.87
C PRO A 41 -2.91 5.20 6.36
N PHE A 42 -3.69 4.19 5.99
CA PHE A 42 -4.11 3.97 4.61
C PHE A 42 -4.88 5.16 4.00
N GLN A 43 -5.69 5.86 4.79
CA GLN A 43 -6.41 7.04 4.28
C GLN A 43 -5.42 8.17 3.94
N ARG A 44 -4.36 8.35 4.75
CA ARG A 44 -3.30 9.33 4.45
C ARG A 44 -2.53 8.96 3.19
N LEU A 45 -2.21 7.68 2.99
CA LEU A 45 -1.64 7.20 1.72
C LEU A 45 -2.52 7.61 0.53
N MET A 46 -3.82 7.34 0.59
CA MET A 46 -4.71 7.70 -0.52
C MET A 46 -4.78 9.21 -0.74
N GLU A 47 -4.81 10.03 0.32
CA GLU A 47 -4.72 11.49 0.23
C GLU A 47 -3.46 11.92 -0.56
N HIS A 48 -2.31 11.31 -0.28
CA HIS A 48 -1.06 11.60 -1.00
C HIS A 48 -1.11 11.16 -2.45
N ILE A 49 -1.54 9.93 -2.72
CA ILE A 49 -1.61 9.36 -4.08
C ILE A 49 -2.42 10.28 -5.01
N TYR A 50 -3.54 10.83 -4.53
CA TYR A 50 -4.39 11.66 -5.36
C TYR A 50 -3.91 13.10 -5.50
N GLN A 51 -3.36 13.69 -4.43
CA GLN A 51 -3.17 15.13 -4.37
C GLN A 51 -1.74 15.60 -4.65
N GLN A 52 -0.75 14.72 -4.45
CA GLN A 52 0.65 15.13 -4.53
C GLN A 52 1.21 14.96 -5.95
N PRO A 53 1.93 15.96 -6.49
CA PRO A 53 2.52 15.88 -7.83
C PRO A 53 3.65 14.84 -7.91
N TRP A 54 4.22 14.42 -6.77
CA TRP A 54 5.23 13.38 -6.68
C TRP A 54 4.65 11.99 -6.39
N ALA A 55 3.33 11.84 -6.31
CA ALA A 55 2.68 10.57 -5.94
C ALA A 55 3.06 9.38 -6.84
N ASP A 56 3.32 9.61 -8.13
CA ASP A 56 3.75 8.57 -9.07
C ASP A 56 5.15 8.00 -8.79
N THR A 57 5.94 8.67 -7.96
CA THR A 57 7.28 8.21 -7.60
C THR A 57 7.31 7.36 -6.33
N ILE A 58 6.17 7.19 -5.64
CA ILE A 58 6.08 6.38 -4.41
C ILE A 58 6.33 4.91 -4.75
N LEU A 59 7.33 4.33 -4.09
CA LEU A 59 7.73 2.91 -4.21
C LEU A 59 7.23 2.07 -3.04
N ALA A 60 7.25 2.63 -1.84
CA ALA A 60 6.81 1.97 -0.62
C ALA A 60 6.31 2.99 0.39
N TRP A 61 5.53 2.50 1.35
CA TRP A 61 5.08 3.27 2.50
C TRP A 61 5.13 2.39 3.75
N GLU A 62 5.39 3.01 4.89
CA GLU A 62 5.47 2.35 6.17
C GLU A 62 4.93 3.26 7.26
N VAL A 63 4.53 2.64 8.37
CA VAL A 63 4.07 3.33 9.59
C VAL A 63 5.07 2.96 10.66
N ASP A 64 5.54 3.96 11.40
CA ASP A 64 6.45 3.74 12.50
C ASP A 64 5.77 2.93 13.61
N ASP A 65 6.50 1.98 14.19
CA ASP A 65 6.02 1.19 15.33
C ASP A 65 5.79 2.05 16.59
N THR A 66 6.43 3.22 16.64
CA THR A 66 6.29 4.16 17.74
C THR A 66 4.95 4.89 17.69
N VAL A 67 4.17 4.69 18.74
CA VAL A 67 2.92 5.41 18.99
C VAL A 67 3.15 6.56 19.95
N TYR A 68 2.68 7.75 19.58
CA TYR A 68 2.80 8.97 20.36
C TYR A 68 1.49 9.31 21.07
N ALA A 69 1.62 9.78 22.31
CA ALA A 69 0.50 10.23 23.13
C ALA A 69 -0.03 11.59 22.67
N GLY A 70 -0.78 11.57 21.56
CA GLY A 70 -1.49 12.72 21.02
C GLY A 70 -0.69 13.59 20.05
N LYS A 71 -1.36 14.64 19.58
CA LYS A 71 -0.93 15.43 18.42
C LYS A 71 0.37 16.22 18.65
N ALA A 72 0.56 16.79 19.83
CA ALA A 72 1.75 17.59 20.12
C ALA A 72 3.02 16.73 20.12
N ALA A 73 2.95 15.52 20.70
CA ALA A 73 4.06 14.60 20.75
C ALA A 73 4.47 14.10 19.35
N VAL A 74 3.51 13.70 18.52
CA VAL A 74 3.81 13.25 17.15
C VAL A 74 4.35 14.38 16.27
N LEU A 75 3.87 15.62 16.41
CA LEU A 75 4.39 16.76 15.65
C LEU A 75 5.83 17.11 16.05
N ALA A 76 6.17 17.01 17.34
CA ALA A 76 7.54 17.20 17.79
C ALA A 76 8.48 16.12 17.22
N ALA A 77 8.01 14.87 17.18
CA ALA A 77 8.73 13.76 16.58
C ALA A 77 8.88 13.91 15.06
N GLU A 78 7.82 14.31 14.36
CA GLU A 78 7.85 14.61 12.92
C GLU A 78 8.89 15.67 12.61
N LYS A 79 8.87 16.80 13.33
CA LYS A 79 9.86 17.86 13.18
C LYS A 79 11.28 17.35 13.34
N ALA A 80 11.56 16.63 14.43
CA ALA A 80 12.89 16.08 14.70
C ALA A 80 13.35 15.11 13.58
N THR A 81 12.44 14.27 13.11
CA THR A 81 12.70 13.30 12.03
C THR A 81 13.00 14.01 10.71
N VAL A 82 12.20 15.02 10.34
CA VAL A 82 12.39 15.79 9.11
C VAL A 82 13.71 16.56 9.12
N GLU A 83 14.07 17.18 10.24
CA GLU A 83 15.33 17.91 10.39
C GLU A 83 16.55 16.97 10.29
N ALA A 84 16.44 15.75 10.82
CA ALA A 84 17.52 14.76 10.82
C ALA A 84 17.66 14.01 9.48
N GLU A 85 16.56 13.49 8.94
CA GLU A 85 16.55 12.59 7.79
C GLU A 85 16.40 13.32 6.46
N LYS A 86 16.02 14.61 6.48
CA LYS A 86 15.95 15.49 5.30
C LYS A 86 15.18 14.86 4.11
N PRO A 87 13.93 14.42 4.30
CA PRO A 87 13.11 13.86 3.22
C PRO A 87 12.94 14.84 2.05
N LEU A 88 12.86 14.35 0.81
CA LEU A 88 12.87 15.22 -0.37
C LEU A 88 11.70 16.22 -0.45
N TYR A 89 10.48 15.81 -0.08
CA TYR A 89 9.25 16.56 -0.37
C TYR A 89 8.62 17.23 0.86
N ASN A 90 9.16 17.07 2.07
CA ASN A 90 8.69 17.86 3.21
C ASN A 90 9.05 19.33 3.01
N VAL A 91 8.08 20.21 3.17
CA VAL A 91 8.29 21.67 3.07
C VAL A 91 8.57 22.26 4.44
N GLU A 92 7.74 21.92 5.42
CA GLU A 92 7.88 22.34 6.81
C GLU A 92 9.10 21.66 7.45
N TRP A 93 9.80 22.40 8.32
CA TRP A 93 11.01 21.97 9.04
C TRP A 93 12.20 21.49 8.18
N ASN A 94 12.11 21.59 6.86
CA ASN A 94 13.10 21.06 5.93
C ASN A 94 13.81 22.14 5.11
N ARG A 95 13.86 23.40 5.60
CA ARG A 95 14.46 24.52 4.86
C ARG A 95 15.98 24.41 4.71
N GLY A 96 16.65 23.71 5.62
CA GLY A 96 18.10 23.48 5.58
C GLY A 96 18.54 22.31 4.71
N ASN A 97 17.61 21.61 4.05
CA ASN A 97 17.94 20.54 3.12
C ASN A 97 18.19 21.11 1.71
N PRO A 98 19.44 21.04 1.19
CA PRO A 98 19.75 21.54 -0.16
C PRO A 98 19.05 20.75 -1.26
N ASP A 99 18.74 19.48 -1.02
CA ASP A 99 18.15 18.57 -2.00
C ASP A 99 16.61 18.56 -1.97
N ARG A 100 16.01 19.43 -1.14
CA ARG A 100 14.56 19.49 -1.01
C ARG A 100 13.89 19.94 -2.32
N ILE A 101 12.88 19.18 -2.72
CA ILE A 101 12.03 19.50 -3.86
C ILE A 101 10.75 20.20 -3.39
N ILE A 102 10.68 21.51 -3.59
CA ILE A 102 9.51 22.32 -3.24
C ILE A 102 8.32 22.09 -4.20
N PRO A 103 7.07 22.40 -3.82
CA PRO A 103 5.87 22.07 -4.60
C PRO A 103 5.89 22.58 -6.06
N PRO A 104 6.36 23.81 -6.38
CA PRO A 104 6.46 24.25 -7.77
C PRO A 104 7.43 23.42 -8.61
N VAL A 105 8.50 22.90 -8.02
CA VAL A 105 9.48 22.04 -8.70
C VAL A 105 8.87 20.66 -8.92
N ALA A 106 8.27 20.06 -7.89
CA ALA A 106 7.58 18.78 -8.00
C ALA A 106 6.47 18.81 -9.06
N GLN A 107 5.73 19.92 -9.15
CA GLN A 107 4.71 20.13 -10.17
C GLN A 107 5.29 20.17 -11.60
N ARG A 108 6.40 20.89 -11.81
CA ARG A 108 7.08 20.90 -13.12
C ARG A 108 7.59 19.52 -13.50
N GLN A 109 8.21 18.81 -12.55
CA GLN A 109 8.67 17.44 -12.75
C GLN A 109 7.50 16.50 -13.10
N ARG A 110 6.34 16.66 -12.44
CA ARG A 110 5.13 15.89 -12.76
C ARG A 110 4.66 16.15 -14.18
N ASN A 111 4.53 17.42 -14.57
CA ASN A 111 4.07 17.79 -15.91
C ASN A 111 5.05 17.33 -17.00
N ALA A 112 6.35 17.24 -16.70
CA ALA A 112 7.34 16.70 -17.63
C ALA A 112 7.15 15.19 -17.85
N ARG A 113 6.78 14.43 -16.79
CA ARG A 113 6.50 12.99 -16.89
C ARG A 113 5.12 12.68 -17.45
N ASP A 114 4.13 13.50 -17.10
CA ASP A 114 2.71 13.33 -17.44
C ASP A 114 2.08 14.69 -17.76
N PRO A 115 2.20 15.17 -19.02
CA PRO A 115 1.69 16.48 -19.43
C PRO A 115 0.16 16.61 -19.35
N GLN A 116 -0.56 15.48 -19.29
CA GLN A 116 -2.02 15.46 -19.17
C GLN A 116 -2.49 15.48 -17.72
N TRP A 117 -1.57 15.41 -16.76
CA TRP A 117 -1.90 15.46 -15.35
C TRP A 117 -2.43 16.85 -14.98
N VAL A 118 -3.61 16.86 -14.37
CA VAL A 118 -4.23 18.06 -13.81
C VAL A 118 -4.34 17.86 -12.31
N ALA A 119 -3.80 18.81 -11.53
CA ALA A 119 -3.94 18.78 -10.09
C ALA A 119 -5.42 18.72 -9.71
N PRO A 120 -5.84 17.77 -8.84
CA PRO A 120 -7.22 17.76 -8.39
C PRO A 120 -7.51 19.05 -7.63
N ALA A 121 -8.74 19.55 -7.76
CA ALA A 121 -9.19 20.63 -6.90
C ALA A 121 -9.00 20.24 -5.43
N GLN A 122 -8.55 21.17 -4.58
CA GLN A 122 -8.27 20.90 -3.16
C GLN A 122 -9.48 20.35 -2.38
N SER A 123 -10.69 20.48 -2.93
CA SER A 123 -11.94 19.97 -2.37
C SER A 123 -12.28 18.52 -2.73
N VAL A 124 -11.46 17.81 -3.52
CA VAL A 124 -11.73 16.40 -3.87
C VAL A 124 -11.60 15.53 -2.62
N ARG A 125 -12.76 15.15 -2.06
CA ARG A 125 -12.83 14.22 -0.94
C ARG A 125 -12.42 12.83 -1.43
N VAL A 126 -11.32 12.31 -0.89
CA VAL A 126 -10.91 10.92 -1.10
C VAL A 126 -12.07 9.99 -0.74
N PRO A 127 -12.49 9.06 -1.63
CA PRO A 127 -13.52 8.09 -1.34
C PRO A 127 -13.14 7.35 -0.06
N ARG A 128 -13.91 7.55 1.01
CA ARG A 128 -13.75 6.72 2.20
C ARG A 128 -14.23 5.33 1.80
N PRO A 129 -13.48 4.25 2.08
CA PRO A 129 -14.06 2.93 1.99
C PRO A 129 -15.36 2.97 2.80
N ARG A 130 -16.50 2.76 2.13
CA ARG A 130 -17.77 2.57 2.80
C ARG A 130 -17.49 1.43 3.76
N GLY A 131 -17.44 1.73 5.06
CA GLY A 131 -17.06 0.74 6.05
C GLY A 131 -17.83 -0.54 5.76
N ALA A 132 -17.14 -1.68 5.83
CA ALA A 132 -17.79 -2.92 6.24
C ALA A 132 -18.74 -2.50 7.35
N GLY A 133 -20.04 -2.54 7.04
CA GLY A 133 -21.03 -1.87 7.86
C GLY A 133 -20.77 -2.29 9.29
N ARG A 134 -20.78 -1.33 10.21
CA ARG A 134 -21.30 -1.64 11.54
C ARG A 134 -22.57 -2.41 11.24
N VAL A 135 -22.53 -3.73 11.39
CA VAL A 135 -23.72 -4.53 11.62
C VAL A 135 -24.25 -3.92 12.90
N ARG A 136 -25.13 -2.93 12.73
CA ARG A 136 -26.07 -2.57 13.77
C ARG A 136 -26.78 -3.88 14.00
N THR A 137 -26.42 -4.57 15.07
CA THR A 137 -27.33 -5.46 15.78
C THR A 137 -28.49 -4.59 16.22
N ALA A 138 -29.37 -4.30 15.26
CA ALA A 138 -30.73 -3.93 15.57
C ALA A 138 -31.28 -5.18 16.27
N ALA A 139 -31.46 -5.07 17.59
CA ALA A 139 -32.30 -5.99 18.31
C ALA A 139 -33.67 -5.93 17.66
N THR A 140 -33.97 -6.90 16.80
CA THR A 140 -35.32 -7.09 16.29
C THR A 140 -35.52 -8.57 15.99
N SER A 141 -36.30 -9.19 16.87
CA SER A 141 -37.29 -10.21 16.55
C SER A 141 -36.77 -11.52 15.93
N THR A 142 -36.82 -12.56 16.77
CA THR A 142 -36.76 -13.97 16.39
C THR A 142 -37.81 -14.32 15.34
N LYS A 143 -37.40 -14.43 14.07
CA LYS A 143 -38.01 -15.38 13.14
C LYS A 143 -36.91 -16.15 12.43
N ALA A 144 -36.83 -17.44 12.74
CA ALA A 144 -35.87 -18.38 12.21
C ALA A 144 -36.04 -18.50 10.68
N ALA A 145 -35.10 -17.93 9.94
CA ALA A 145 -34.84 -18.30 8.55
C ALA A 145 -33.78 -19.40 8.57
N LYS A 146 -34.07 -20.52 7.90
CA LYS A 146 -33.10 -21.61 7.67
C LYS A 146 -31.96 -21.08 6.80
N ASP A 147 -30.82 -20.80 7.42
CA ASP A 147 -29.57 -20.51 6.73
C ASP A 147 -29.06 -21.80 6.06
N VAL A 148 -29.15 -21.87 4.74
CA VAL A 148 -28.35 -22.81 3.95
C VAL A 148 -26.98 -22.16 3.74
N PRO A 149 -25.87 -22.79 4.17
CA PRO A 149 -24.54 -22.22 3.99
C PRO A 149 -24.20 -22.13 2.50
N GLN A 150 -24.23 -20.91 1.96
CA GLN A 150 -23.85 -20.61 0.58
C GLN A 150 -22.31 -20.62 0.45
N TRP A 151 -21.72 -21.81 0.55
CA TRP A 151 -20.28 -22.08 0.34
C TRP A 151 -19.89 -22.22 -1.14
N ALA A 152 -20.81 -21.87 -2.05
CA ALA A 152 -20.47 -21.77 -3.46
C ALA A 152 -19.69 -20.47 -3.67
N GLY A 153 -18.37 -20.56 -3.60
CA GLY A 153 -17.48 -19.51 -4.11
C GLY A 153 -17.94 -19.09 -5.51
N SER A 154 -17.66 -17.84 -5.89
CA SER A 154 -18.07 -17.35 -7.21
C SER A 154 -17.54 -18.29 -8.31
N PRO A 155 -18.23 -18.43 -9.45
CA PRO A 155 -17.75 -19.29 -10.54
C PRO A 155 -16.31 -18.97 -10.98
N GLU A 156 -15.85 -17.74 -10.76
CA GLU A 156 -14.46 -17.32 -10.99
C GLU A 156 -13.48 -17.86 -9.94
N GLN A 157 -13.87 -17.91 -8.66
CA GLN A 157 -13.08 -18.52 -7.60
C GLN A 157 -12.93 -20.04 -7.80
N ILE A 158 -13.98 -20.71 -8.27
CA ILE A 158 -13.92 -22.15 -8.60
C ILE A 158 -12.92 -22.38 -9.75
N LYS A 159 -12.97 -21.56 -10.81
CA LYS A 159 -12.01 -21.65 -11.93
C LYS A 159 -10.57 -21.40 -11.49
N ALA A 160 -10.33 -20.38 -10.66
CA ALA A 160 -8.99 -20.08 -10.14
C ALA A 160 -8.45 -21.24 -9.29
N THR A 161 -9.30 -21.81 -8.42
CA THR A 161 -8.93 -22.93 -7.55
C THR A 161 -8.59 -24.17 -8.38
N LEU A 162 -9.39 -24.51 -9.39
CA LEU A 162 -9.11 -25.63 -10.29
C LEU A 162 -7.80 -25.45 -11.06
N TRP A 163 -7.47 -24.22 -11.46
CA TRP A 163 -6.22 -23.93 -12.15
C TRP A 163 -5.00 -24.10 -11.22
N VAL A 164 -5.08 -23.62 -9.97
CA VAL A 164 -4.00 -23.86 -9.00
C VAL A 164 -3.80 -25.35 -8.75
N VAL A 165 -4.88 -26.11 -8.55
CA VAL A 165 -4.80 -27.56 -8.34
C VAL A 165 -4.18 -28.27 -9.55
N ALA A 166 -4.56 -27.90 -10.77
CA ALA A 166 -3.97 -28.50 -11.97
C ALA A 166 -2.46 -28.24 -12.08
N TRP A 167 -1.98 -27.03 -11.77
CA TRP A 167 -0.54 -26.73 -11.75
C TRP A 167 0.21 -27.54 -10.69
N LEU A 168 -0.38 -27.72 -9.50
CA LEU A 168 0.24 -28.54 -8.45
C LEU A 168 0.37 -30.01 -8.85
N VAL A 169 -0.64 -30.56 -9.54
CA VAL A 169 -0.56 -31.93 -10.08
C VAL A 169 0.53 -32.04 -11.13
N VAL A 170 0.63 -31.09 -12.07
CA VAL A 170 1.68 -31.07 -13.10
C VAL A 170 3.07 -31.01 -12.46
N ALA A 171 3.28 -30.10 -11.49
CA ALA A 171 4.55 -29.98 -10.78
C ALA A 171 4.91 -31.27 -10.03
N CYS A 172 3.92 -31.93 -9.42
CA CYS A 172 4.13 -33.19 -8.71
C CYS A 172 4.52 -34.33 -9.66
N VAL A 173 3.88 -34.44 -10.83
CA VAL A 173 4.23 -35.45 -11.85
C VAL A 173 5.63 -35.22 -12.41
N ILE A 174 5.99 -33.97 -12.74
CA ILE A 174 7.33 -33.62 -13.22
C ILE A 174 8.38 -33.95 -12.15
N GLY A 175 8.14 -33.57 -10.88
CA GLY A 175 9.04 -33.90 -9.77
C GLY A 175 9.23 -35.40 -9.58
N ARG A 176 8.16 -36.20 -9.75
CA ARG A 176 8.23 -37.66 -9.64
C ARG A 176 9.00 -38.32 -10.78
N GLN A 177 8.91 -37.79 -12.00
CA GLN A 177 9.71 -38.29 -13.13
C GLN A 177 11.18 -37.89 -13.01
N ALA A 178 11.47 -36.70 -12.50
CA ALA A 178 12.85 -36.29 -12.20
C ALA A 178 13.50 -37.18 -11.13
N ALA A 179 12.73 -37.62 -10.13
CA ALA A 179 13.21 -38.50 -9.07
C ALA A 179 13.35 -39.98 -9.48
N SER A 180 12.65 -40.43 -10.52
CA SER A 180 12.65 -41.83 -10.99
C SER A 180 13.43 -42.06 -12.28
N GLY A 181 13.90 -41.00 -12.95
CA GLY A 181 14.74 -41.09 -14.13
C GLY A 181 16.21 -41.43 -13.82
N PRO A 182 16.95 -42.06 -14.75
CA PRO A 182 18.35 -42.45 -14.58
C PRO A 182 19.34 -41.27 -14.42
N VAL A 183 18.85 -40.03 -14.45
CA VAL A 183 19.65 -38.79 -14.31
C VAL A 183 20.04 -38.51 -12.84
N ALA A 184 19.47 -39.23 -11.87
CA ALA A 184 19.83 -39.10 -10.45
C ALA A 184 21.26 -39.54 -10.12
N THR A 185 22.01 -40.10 -11.08
CA THR A 185 23.41 -40.54 -10.89
C THR A 185 24.47 -39.56 -11.38
N TRP A 186 24.09 -38.42 -11.98
CA TRP A 186 25.04 -37.43 -12.52
C TRP A 186 25.17 -36.14 -11.70
N ILE A 187 24.44 -36.00 -10.58
CA ILE A 187 24.40 -34.76 -9.79
C ILE A 187 25.24 -34.83 -8.49
N ASP A 188 25.97 -35.93 -8.23
CA ASP A 188 26.95 -35.95 -7.13
C ASP A 188 28.30 -35.30 -7.51
N GLY A 189 28.49 -34.88 -8.76
CA GLY A 189 29.74 -34.28 -9.26
C GLY A 189 29.76 -32.75 -9.39
N ALA A 190 28.64 -32.05 -9.18
CA ALA A 190 28.51 -30.62 -9.50
C ALA A 190 28.00 -29.77 -8.30
N ALA A 191 28.34 -30.16 -7.07
CA ALA A 191 27.97 -29.42 -5.86
C ALA A 191 28.72 -28.08 -5.67
N TYR A 192 29.45 -27.58 -6.67
CA TYR A 192 30.06 -26.26 -6.63
C TYR A 192 29.80 -25.50 -7.94
N GLY A 193 28.72 -24.71 -7.93
CA GLY A 193 28.56 -23.57 -8.81
C GLY A 193 27.51 -23.73 -9.91
N ALA A 194 26.25 -23.40 -9.61
CA ALA A 194 25.41 -22.63 -10.51
C ALA A 194 24.04 -22.35 -9.87
N GLY A 195 23.73 -21.06 -9.74
CA GLY A 195 22.42 -20.47 -10.04
C GLY A 195 21.18 -21.12 -9.45
N SER A 196 20.70 -20.54 -8.35
CA SER A 196 19.27 -20.57 -7.99
C SER A 196 18.43 -20.03 -9.15
N ALA A 197 17.88 -20.95 -9.95
CA ALA A 197 16.87 -20.65 -10.95
C ALA A 197 15.56 -20.29 -10.23
N SER A 198 15.35 -19.00 -9.99
CA SER A 198 14.06 -18.47 -9.55
C SER A 198 13.02 -18.72 -10.63
N VAL A 199 12.12 -19.68 -10.40
CA VAL A 199 10.90 -19.85 -11.18
C VAL A 199 9.98 -18.66 -10.88
N LEU A 200 10.05 -17.64 -11.73
CA LEU A 200 9.12 -16.52 -11.76
C LEU A 200 7.76 -17.03 -12.26
N VAL A 201 6.88 -17.39 -11.33
CA VAL A 201 5.46 -17.61 -11.64
C VAL A 201 4.81 -16.24 -11.85
N GLY A 202 4.82 -15.78 -13.10
CA GLY A 202 4.08 -14.60 -13.53
C GLY A 202 2.57 -14.87 -13.47
N LEU A 203 1.92 -14.48 -12.38
CA LEU A 203 0.47 -14.36 -12.29
C LEU A 203 0.00 -13.23 -13.22
N LEU A 204 -0.28 -13.58 -14.48
CA LEU A 204 -1.06 -12.75 -15.40
C LEU A 204 -2.49 -12.65 -14.86
N LEU A 205 -2.76 -11.61 -14.07
CA LEU A 205 -4.12 -11.23 -13.70
C LEU A 205 -4.86 -10.71 -14.92
N PRO A 206 -6.12 -11.13 -15.16
CA PRO A 206 -6.90 -10.66 -16.29
C PRO A 206 -7.22 -9.16 -16.17
N SER A 207 -6.88 -8.41 -17.22
CA SER A 207 -7.20 -6.99 -17.36
C SER A 207 -8.73 -6.78 -17.37
N PRO A 208 -9.31 -5.95 -16.49
CA PRO A 208 -10.74 -5.69 -16.50
C PRO A 208 -11.16 -4.91 -17.75
N LYS A 209 -12.16 -5.44 -18.48
CA LYS A 209 -12.80 -4.83 -19.65
C LYS A 209 -13.38 -3.45 -19.28
N ARG A 210 -12.92 -2.39 -19.96
CA ARG A 210 -13.56 -1.06 -19.96
C ARG A 210 -15.02 -1.16 -20.41
N ARG A 211 -15.96 -0.87 -19.51
CA ARG A 211 -17.37 -0.70 -19.83
C ARG A 211 -17.56 0.66 -20.51
N ARG A 212 -17.93 0.67 -21.80
CA ARG A 212 -18.40 1.87 -22.52
C ARG A 212 -19.72 2.34 -21.89
N SER A 213 -19.78 3.58 -21.41
CA SER A 213 -21.05 4.25 -21.16
C SER A 213 -21.66 4.69 -22.49
N ARG A 214 -22.86 4.20 -22.82
CA ARG A 214 -23.68 4.78 -23.88
C ARG A 214 -24.22 6.13 -23.37
N ARG A 215 -24.14 7.14 -24.23
CA ARG A 215 -24.96 8.35 -24.16
C ARG A 215 -26.42 8.00 -24.44
#